data_AF-A0A519MVV3-F1
#
_entry.id   AF-A0A519MVV3-F1
#
_cell.length_a   1.000
_cell.length_b   1.000
_cell.length_c   1.000
_cell.angle_alpha   90.00
_cell.angle_beta   90.00
_cell.angle_gamma   90.00
#
_symmetry.space_group_name_H-M   'P 1'
#
loop_
_entity.id
_entity.type
_entity.pdbx_description
1 polymer ?
#
loop_
_entity_poly.entity_id
_entity_poly.type
_entity_poly.pdbx_seq_one_letter_code
_entity_poly.pdbx_strand_id
1 'polypeptide(L)'
;MTKLKLYKSGWKGIRLLALTLPFVLIGILIISKEQAGTFDYAMGWFCVSFFGLGIPLGLFLLLDRRPQIVIDEDGVWDRSLKQDAIKWEQIVETYAIDIHGQKFISVVVDESFEPKRKTVKWARKLNEFVGAQTTNLNVSQIKIDANKLSDLLNKIKNSDKHERASHLRIFSSEQRLTPNFEFQNYVTYLIILAIFMLISLSGEMGFMSIMVIMGVSAVIARWHGGTNNKSSLYKYARITTFLGFANMVVLFLMFTIHDAVSDKLGAELTQKIEKYKSKFGKYPTSIQPIREKMHLNLIQDHIFDEIAYRNLGARYELTLEFLNRNQKEFDVESNRWN
;
A
#
# COMPACT_ATOMS: atom_id res chain seq x y z
N MET A 1 -22.05 11.16 32.13
CA MET A 1 -22.17 9.88 31.41
C MET A 1 -20.80 9.49 30.86
N THR A 2 -20.27 8.37 31.36
CA THR A 2 -18.99 7.84 30.90
C THR A 2 -19.20 7.13 29.56
N LYS A 3 -18.42 7.48 28.54
CA LYS A 3 -18.51 6.87 27.20
C LYS A 3 -17.15 6.43 26.72
N LEU A 4 -17.02 5.18 26.33
CA LEU A 4 -15.86 4.65 25.63
C LEU A 4 -16.12 4.76 24.12
N LYS A 5 -15.36 5.62 23.45
CA LYS A 5 -15.44 5.82 21.99
C LYS A 5 -14.27 5.12 21.33
N LEU A 6 -14.57 4.19 20.44
CA LEU A 6 -13.59 3.43 19.68
C LEU A 6 -13.55 3.92 18.23
N TYR A 7 -12.36 4.29 17.78
CA TYR A 7 -12.13 4.92 16.48
C TYR A 7 -11.44 3.94 15.52
N LYS A 8 -11.72 4.14 14.23
CA LYS A 8 -10.98 3.45 13.17
C LYS A 8 -9.54 3.93 13.13
N SER A 9 -8.65 3.00 12.82
CA SER A 9 -7.26 3.29 12.48
C SER A 9 -7.19 3.86 11.06
N GLY A 10 -6.66 5.07 10.91
CA GLY A 10 -6.40 5.69 9.60
C GLY A 10 -5.37 4.93 8.75
N TRP A 11 -4.71 3.90 9.30
CA TRP A 11 -3.67 3.12 8.62
C TRP A 11 -4.17 2.42 7.35
N LYS A 12 -5.45 2.04 7.28
CA LYS A 12 -6.03 1.50 6.03
C LYS A 12 -6.06 2.53 4.91
N GLY A 13 -6.40 3.79 5.24
CA GLY A 13 -6.34 4.91 4.29
C GLY A 13 -4.91 5.14 3.80
N ILE A 14 -3.94 5.18 4.72
CA ILE A 14 -2.51 5.32 4.38
C ILE A 14 -2.04 4.18 3.48
N ARG A 15 -2.34 2.91 3.82
CA ARG A 15 -1.97 1.76 2.98
C ARG A 15 -2.59 1.83 1.59
N LEU A 16 -3.85 2.25 1.49
CA LEU A 16 -4.52 2.39 0.20
C LEU A 16 -3.85 3.47 -0.65
N LEU A 17 -3.56 4.64 -0.06
CA LEU A 17 -2.85 5.73 -0.74
C LEU A 17 -1.44 5.32 -1.19
N ALA A 18 -0.68 4.67 -0.30
CA ALA A 18 0.65 4.18 -0.60
C ALA A 18 0.66 3.15 -1.73
N LEU A 19 -0.40 2.34 -1.84
CA LEU A 19 -0.55 1.38 -2.93
C LEU A 19 -0.92 2.07 -4.25
N THR A 20 -1.83 3.05 -4.23
CA THR A 20 -2.40 3.62 -5.46
C THR A 20 -1.54 4.70 -6.10
N LEU A 21 -0.82 5.50 -5.29
CA LEU A 21 -0.02 6.62 -5.78
C LEU A 21 1.06 6.20 -6.79
N PRO A 22 1.86 5.14 -6.57
CA PRO A 22 2.80 4.60 -7.55
C PRO A 22 2.19 4.35 -8.93
N PHE A 23 1.05 3.66 -8.99
CA PHE A 23 0.41 3.30 -10.26
C PHE A 23 -0.17 4.51 -10.98
N VAL A 24 -0.66 5.51 -10.25
CA VAL A 24 -1.12 6.77 -10.85
C VAL A 24 0.06 7.52 -11.46
N LEU A 25 1.20 7.61 -10.76
CA LEU A 25 2.41 8.25 -11.29
C LEU A 25 2.92 7.52 -12.55
N ILE A 26 2.99 6.18 -12.51
CA ILE A 26 3.32 5.36 -13.68
C ILE A 26 2.37 5.67 -14.84
N GLY A 27 1.06 5.65 -14.59
CA GLY A 27 0.07 5.91 -15.62
C GLY A 27 0.21 7.29 -16.26
N ILE A 28 0.50 8.33 -15.47
CA ILE A 28 0.77 9.68 -15.98
C ILE A 28 2.03 9.70 -16.85
N LEU A 29 3.10 9.01 -16.44
CA LEU A 29 4.35 8.92 -17.20
C LEU A 29 4.12 8.23 -18.55
N ILE A 30 3.38 7.12 -18.57
CA ILE A 30 3.03 6.40 -19.81
C ILE A 30 2.22 7.30 -20.75
N ILE A 31 1.17 7.96 -20.25
CA ILE A 31 0.35 8.90 -21.05
C ILE A 31 1.21 10.03 -21.65
N SER A 32 2.23 10.47 -20.92
CA SER A 32 3.09 11.59 -21.34
C SER A 32 4.12 11.21 -22.41
N LYS A 33 4.54 9.94 -22.45
CA LYS A 33 5.58 9.44 -23.38
C LYS A 33 5.02 8.76 -24.62
N GLU A 34 3.89 8.08 -24.47
CA GLU A 34 3.35 7.23 -25.53
C GLU A 34 2.41 7.97 -26.45
N GLN A 35 2.45 7.60 -27.73
CA GLN A 35 1.61 8.23 -28.75
C GLN A 35 0.14 7.85 -28.55
N ALA A 36 -0.75 8.83 -28.69
CA ALA A 36 -2.20 8.61 -28.60
C ALA A 36 -2.66 7.54 -29.61
N GLY A 37 -3.43 6.57 -29.12
CA GLY A 37 -3.94 5.44 -29.92
C GLY A 37 -3.15 4.13 -29.78
N THR A 38 -1.99 4.15 -29.10
CA THR A 38 -1.26 2.92 -28.74
C THR A 38 -1.92 2.19 -27.57
N PHE A 39 -1.66 0.88 -27.48
CA PHE A 39 -2.12 0.07 -26.34
C PHE A 39 -1.57 0.60 -25.01
N ASP A 40 -0.30 0.99 -24.99
CA ASP A 40 0.34 1.52 -23.79
C ASP A 40 -0.28 2.85 -23.35
N TYR A 41 -0.59 3.75 -24.29
CA TYR A 41 -1.33 4.99 -23.99
C TYR A 41 -2.69 4.71 -23.35
N ALA A 42 -3.45 3.74 -23.87
CA ALA A 42 -4.72 3.33 -23.28
C ALA A 42 -4.54 2.71 -21.88
N MET A 43 -3.49 1.91 -21.69
CA MET A 43 -3.13 1.31 -20.40
C MET A 43 -2.76 2.37 -19.36
N GLY A 44 -2.08 3.44 -19.77
CA GLY A 44 -1.79 4.60 -18.92
C GLY A 44 -3.07 5.23 -18.36
N TRP A 45 -4.06 5.50 -19.23
CA TRP A 45 -5.37 6.03 -18.82
C TRP A 45 -6.15 5.07 -17.91
N PHE A 46 -6.09 3.76 -18.20
CA PHE A 46 -6.69 2.75 -17.33
C PHE A 46 -6.05 2.78 -15.93
N CYS A 47 -4.72 2.83 -15.85
CA CYS A 47 -4.00 2.91 -14.58
C CYS A 47 -4.37 4.16 -13.80
N VAL A 48 -4.32 5.34 -14.43
CA VAL A 48 -4.69 6.61 -13.77
C VAL A 48 -6.14 6.59 -13.29
N SER A 49 -7.06 6.09 -14.11
CA SER A 49 -8.49 6.10 -13.77
C SER A 49 -8.81 5.08 -12.66
N PHE A 50 -8.32 3.84 -12.79
CA PHE A 50 -8.62 2.77 -11.84
C PHE A 50 -7.95 2.99 -10.49
N PHE A 51 -6.65 3.26 -10.47
CA PHE A 51 -5.92 3.51 -9.23
C PHE A 51 -6.19 4.92 -8.67
N GLY A 52 -6.54 5.88 -9.53
CA GLY A 52 -6.93 7.24 -9.13
C GLY A 52 -8.15 7.26 -8.23
N LEU A 53 -9.13 6.36 -8.42
CA LEU A 53 -10.28 6.21 -7.51
C LEU A 53 -9.88 5.79 -6.08
N GLY A 54 -8.73 5.15 -5.93
CA GLY A 54 -8.18 4.78 -4.63
C GLY A 54 -7.74 5.99 -3.80
N ILE A 55 -7.39 7.11 -4.43
CA ILE A 55 -6.96 8.34 -3.75
C ILE A 55 -8.10 8.99 -2.94
N PRO A 56 -9.25 9.37 -3.53
CA PRO A 56 -10.34 9.96 -2.76
C PRO A 56 -10.89 9.00 -1.71
N LEU A 57 -10.92 7.69 -2.00
CA LEU A 57 -11.32 6.68 -1.01
C LEU A 57 -10.31 6.59 0.16
N GLY A 58 -9.02 6.61 -0.15
CA GLY A 58 -7.95 6.60 0.85
C GLY A 58 -7.98 7.84 1.74
N LEU A 59 -8.18 9.02 1.15
CA LEU A 59 -8.37 10.28 1.87
C LEU A 59 -9.64 10.24 2.74
N PHE A 60 -10.75 9.75 2.21
CA PHE A 60 -11.99 9.60 2.98
C PHE A 60 -11.78 8.71 4.22
N LEU A 61 -11.10 7.57 4.07
CA LEU A 61 -10.77 6.67 5.19
C LEU A 61 -9.80 7.29 6.20
N LEU A 62 -8.89 8.15 5.75
CA LEU A 62 -7.91 8.83 6.61
C LEU A 62 -8.55 9.98 7.40
N LEU A 63 -9.49 10.70 6.78
CA LEU A 63 -10.18 11.86 7.35
C LEU A 63 -11.42 11.48 8.17
N ASP A 64 -11.94 10.25 8.05
CA ASP A 64 -13.06 9.77 8.86
C ASP A 64 -12.67 9.58 10.33
N ARG A 65 -12.81 10.66 11.12
CA ARG A 65 -12.55 10.68 12.57
C ARG A 65 -13.77 10.35 13.42
N ARG A 66 -14.86 9.90 12.83
CA ARG A 66 -16.07 9.59 13.59
C ARG A 66 -15.88 8.26 14.34
N PRO A 67 -16.40 8.12 15.57
CA PRO A 67 -16.31 6.86 16.29
C PRO A 67 -17.05 5.76 15.50
N GLN A 68 -16.49 4.55 15.49
CA GLN A 68 -17.15 3.39 14.91
C GLN A 68 -18.04 2.71 15.95
N ILE A 69 -17.49 2.45 17.14
CA ILE A 69 -18.19 1.82 18.24
C ILE A 69 -18.23 2.82 19.40
N VAL A 70 -19.40 2.97 20.01
CA VAL A 70 -19.60 3.75 21.23
C VAL A 70 -20.21 2.82 22.26
N ILE A 71 -19.55 2.70 23.41
CA ILE A 71 -20.01 1.91 24.54
C ILE A 71 -20.26 2.88 25.68
N ASP A 72 -21.46 2.87 26.23
CA ASP A 72 -21.83 3.70 27.37
C ASP A 72 -22.66 2.91 28.39
N GLU A 73 -23.17 3.62 29.39
CA GLU A 73 -23.89 3.04 30.51
C GLU A 73 -25.21 2.36 30.11
N ASP A 74 -25.76 2.73 28.95
CA ASP A 74 -27.07 2.27 28.46
C ASP A 74 -26.93 1.15 27.41
N GLY A 75 -25.81 1.07 26.68
CA GLY A 75 -25.57 -0.06 25.79
C GLY A 75 -24.34 0.06 24.88
N VAL A 76 -24.37 -0.71 23.79
CA VAL A 76 -23.35 -0.73 22.73
C VAL A 76 -23.95 -0.29 21.40
N TRP A 77 -23.33 0.70 20.77
CA TRP A 77 -23.71 1.17 19.44
C TRP A 77 -22.55 1.02 18.45
N ASP A 78 -22.82 0.46 17.27
CA ASP A 78 -21.87 0.38 16.16
C ASP A 78 -22.46 1.03 14.90
N ARG A 79 -21.73 2.03 14.38
CA ARG A 79 -22.08 2.79 13.19
C ARG A 79 -22.26 1.90 11.95
N SER A 80 -21.53 0.79 11.86
CA SER A 80 -21.54 -0.11 10.71
C SER A 80 -22.79 -0.98 10.63
N LEU A 81 -23.41 -1.26 11.77
CA LEU A 81 -24.64 -2.06 11.84
C LEU A 81 -25.88 -1.30 11.37
N LYS A 82 -25.82 0.04 11.33
CA LYS A 82 -26.94 0.93 10.95
C LYS A 82 -28.23 0.60 11.70
N GLN A 83 -28.08 0.33 13.00
CA GLN A 83 -29.14 0.01 13.95
C GLN A 83 -29.02 0.89 15.19
N ASP A 84 -30.02 0.83 16.07
CA ASP A 84 -29.97 1.53 17.36
C ASP A 84 -28.98 0.85 18.31
N ALA A 85 -28.66 1.51 19.42
CA ALA A 85 -27.82 0.92 20.44
C ALA A 85 -28.47 -0.36 20.98
N ILE A 86 -27.68 -1.43 21.09
CA ILE A 86 -28.07 -2.67 21.74
C ILE A 86 -27.98 -2.42 23.24
N LYS A 87 -29.10 -2.48 23.94
CA LYS A 87 -29.10 -2.24 25.39
C LYS A 87 -28.44 -3.39 26.13
N TRP A 88 -27.85 -3.12 27.29
CA TRP A 88 -27.18 -4.15 28.08
C TRP A 88 -28.10 -5.31 28.46
N GLU A 89 -29.37 -5.02 28.73
CA GLU A 89 -30.37 -6.01 29.14
C GLU A 89 -30.70 -7.00 28.00
N GLN A 90 -30.43 -6.61 26.75
CA GLN A 90 -30.69 -7.43 25.56
C GLN A 90 -29.50 -8.31 25.18
N ILE A 91 -28.33 -8.12 25.81
CA ILE A 91 -27.10 -8.84 25.49
C ILE A 91 -27.02 -10.06 26.39
N VAL A 92 -27.14 -11.25 25.79
CA VAL A 92 -26.99 -12.53 26.49
C VAL A 92 -25.51 -12.80 26.75
N GLU A 93 -24.67 -12.70 25.72
CA GLU A 93 -23.23 -12.89 25.82
C GLU A 93 -22.48 -12.29 24.63
N THR A 94 -21.16 -12.17 24.78
CA THR A 94 -20.26 -11.73 23.71
C THR A 94 -19.04 -12.64 23.63
N TYR A 95 -18.57 -12.92 22.41
CA TYR A 95 -17.33 -13.65 22.20
C TYR A 95 -16.59 -13.11 20.98
N ALA A 96 -15.26 -13.16 21.04
CA ALA A 96 -14.42 -12.75 19.92
C ALA A 96 -14.31 -13.87 18.89
N ILE A 97 -14.41 -13.50 17.60
CA ILE A 97 -14.19 -14.42 16.48
C ILE A 97 -13.26 -13.81 15.45
N ASP A 98 -12.51 -14.67 14.75
CA ASP A 98 -11.62 -14.30 13.65
C ASP A 98 -12.07 -15.02 12.37
N ILE A 99 -12.57 -14.24 11.41
CA ILE A 99 -13.02 -14.73 10.11
C ILE A 99 -12.06 -14.21 9.06
N HIS A 100 -11.25 -15.08 8.45
CA HIS A 100 -10.27 -14.73 7.42
C HIS A 100 -9.34 -13.56 7.81
N GLY A 101 -8.91 -13.50 9.07
CA GLY A 101 -8.03 -12.43 9.57
C GLY A 101 -8.77 -11.13 9.92
N GLN A 102 -10.09 -11.11 9.77
CA GLN A 102 -10.94 -10.05 10.29
C GLN A 102 -11.46 -10.45 11.67
N LYS A 103 -11.15 -9.63 12.66
CA LYS A 103 -11.63 -9.77 14.03
C LYS A 103 -13.01 -9.13 14.19
N PHE A 104 -13.91 -9.87 14.83
CA PHE A 104 -15.23 -9.42 15.22
C PHE A 104 -15.48 -9.76 16.69
N ILE A 105 -16.42 -9.05 17.29
CA ILE A 105 -17.07 -9.48 18.53
C ILE A 105 -18.50 -9.84 18.16
N SER A 106 -18.83 -11.13 18.25
CA SER A 106 -20.19 -11.60 18.10
C SER A 106 -20.97 -11.29 19.36
N VAL A 107 -22.13 -10.66 19.19
CA VAL A 107 -23.03 -10.29 20.27
C VAL A 107 -24.27 -11.18 20.15
N VAL A 108 -24.45 -12.07 21.11
CA VAL A 108 -25.66 -12.87 21.25
C VAL A 108 -26.70 -12.00 21.94
N VAL A 109 -27.82 -11.79 21.26
CA VAL A 109 -28.93 -10.96 21.73
C VAL A 109 -30.15 -11.82 21.99
N ASP A 110 -30.98 -11.40 22.95
CA ASP A 110 -32.25 -12.06 23.24
C ASP A 110 -33.33 -11.76 22.18
N GLU A 111 -34.49 -12.40 22.32
CA GLU A 111 -35.61 -12.25 21.39
C GLU A 111 -36.24 -10.86 21.40
N SER A 112 -35.96 -10.03 22.42
CA SER A 112 -36.47 -8.65 22.50
C SER A 112 -35.75 -7.71 21.53
N PHE A 113 -34.60 -8.13 20.99
CA PHE A 113 -33.84 -7.34 20.04
C PHE A 113 -34.35 -7.56 18.60
N GLU A 114 -35.02 -6.55 18.05
CA GLU A 114 -35.44 -6.56 16.65
C GLU A 114 -34.38 -5.91 15.74
N PRO A 115 -33.67 -6.68 14.89
CA PRO A 115 -32.72 -6.10 13.97
C PRO A 115 -33.45 -5.29 12.88
N LYS A 116 -33.09 -4.01 12.74
CA LYS A 116 -33.67 -3.11 11.70
C LYS A 116 -33.47 -3.59 10.27
N ARG A 117 -32.49 -4.48 10.02
CA ARG A 117 -32.20 -5.06 8.70
C ARG A 117 -32.43 -6.55 8.73
N LYS A 118 -33.36 -7.03 7.91
CA LYS A 118 -33.54 -8.46 7.68
C LYS A 118 -32.35 -9.01 6.90
N THR A 119 -31.56 -9.86 7.54
CA THR A 119 -30.46 -10.56 6.88
C THR A 119 -31.03 -11.57 5.87
N VAL A 120 -30.52 -11.57 4.64
CA VAL A 120 -30.98 -12.48 3.59
C VAL A 120 -30.70 -13.93 4.01
N LYS A 121 -31.61 -14.87 3.73
CA LYS A 121 -31.56 -16.26 4.23
C LYS A 121 -30.22 -16.97 3.99
N TRP A 122 -29.58 -16.75 2.84
CA TRP A 122 -28.28 -17.35 2.52
C TRP A 122 -27.14 -16.78 3.37
N ALA A 123 -27.16 -15.47 3.66
CA ALA A 123 -26.16 -14.82 4.49
C ALA A 123 -26.29 -15.24 5.97
N ARG A 124 -27.53 -15.52 6.42
CA ARG A 124 -27.77 -16.07 7.76
C ARG A 124 -27.16 -17.47 7.92
N LYS A 125 -27.37 -18.37 6.94
CA LYS A 125 -26.73 -19.70 6.94
C LYS A 125 -25.21 -19.62 6.92
N LEU A 126 -24.65 -18.65 6.18
CA LEU A 126 -23.21 -18.43 6.12
C LEU A 126 -22.65 -17.93 7.46
N ASN A 127 -23.36 -17.03 8.13
CA ASN A 127 -22.99 -16.54 9.46
C ASN A 127 -23.00 -17.68 10.49
N GLU A 128 -24.08 -18.48 10.53
CA GLU A 128 -24.20 -19.64 11.41
C GLU A 128 -23.05 -20.65 11.18
N PHE A 129 -22.72 -20.93 9.91
CA PHE A 129 -21.62 -21.86 9.55
C PHE A 129 -20.25 -21.41 10.07
N VAL A 130 -20.01 -20.10 10.14
CA VAL A 130 -18.74 -19.51 10.61
C VAL A 130 -18.80 -19.17 12.12
N GLY A 131 -19.89 -19.53 12.80
CA GLY A 131 -20.11 -19.24 14.23
C GLY A 131 -20.38 -17.76 14.52
N ALA A 132 -20.71 -16.97 13.50
CA ALA A 132 -21.04 -15.56 13.62
C ALA A 132 -22.54 -15.36 13.88
N GLN A 133 -22.88 -14.42 14.76
CA GLN A 133 -24.27 -14.07 15.04
C GLN A 133 -24.82 -13.10 13.99
N THR A 134 -26.11 -12.79 14.07
CA THR A 134 -26.73 -11.72 13.24
C THR A 134 -26.14 -10.34 13.58
N THR A 135 -25.66 -10.17 14.81
CA THR A 135 -25.10 -8.92 15.33
C THR A 135 -23.61 -9.09 15.65
N ASN A 136 -22.75 -8.56 14.77
CA ASN A 136 -21.29 -8.64 14.94
C ASN A 136 -20.67 -7.25 14.92
N LEU A 137 -19.92 -6.91 15.96
CA LEU A 137 -19.15 -5.67 16.03
C LEU A 137 -17.83 -5.87 15.30
N ASN A 138 -17.57 -5.10 14.23
CA ASN A 138 -16.32 -5.22 13.50
C ASN A 138 -15.20 -4.44 14.19
N VAL A 139 -14.31 -5.16 14.87
CA VAL A 139 -13.18 -4.56 15.59
C VAL A 139 -11.86 -4.62 14.80
N SER A 140 -11.87 -5.17 13.59
CA SER A 140 -10.67 -5.30 12.73
C SER A 140 -10.00 -3.97 12.39
N GLN A 141 -10.75 -2.88 12.44
CA GLN A 141 -10.27 -1.54 12.10
C GLN A 141 -9.99 -0.70 13.34
N ILE A 142 -10.25 -1.22 14.52
CA ILE A 142 -10.15 -0.51 15.78
C ILE A 142 -8.86 -0.99 16.47
N LYS A 143 -8.11 -0.06 17.06
CA LYS A 143 -6.89 -0.39 17.83
C LYS A 143 -7.26 -0.93 19.20
N ILE A 144 -7.81 -2.15 19.24
CA ILE A 144 -8.22 -2.81 20.47
C ILE A 144 -8.04 -4.32 20.36
N ASP A 145 -7.74 -4.97 21.48
CA ASP A 145 -7.76 -6.42 21.57
C ASP A 145 -9.22 -6.90 21.64
N ALA A 146 -9.62 -7.75 20.69
CA ALA A 146 -10.99 -8.26 20.59
C ALA A 146 -11.40 -9.11 21.79
N ASN A 147 -10.48 -9.92 22.33
CA ASN A 147 -10.75 -10.78 23.48
C ASN A 147 -10.94 -9.92 24.73
N LYS A 148 -10.00 -8.98 24.99
CA LYS A 148 -10.11 -8.08 26.15
C LYS A 148 -11.39 -7.23 26.11
N LEU A 149 -11.79 -6.78 24.92
CA LEU A 149 -13.04 -6.05 24.76
C LEU A 149 -14.25 -6.96 25.00
N SER A 150 -14.25 -8.19 24.49
CA SER A 150 -15.31 -9.17 24.77
C SER A 150 -15.44 -9.48 26.27
N ASP A 151 -14.32 -9.66 26.96
CA ASP A 151 -14.30 -9.90 28.41
C ASP A 151 -14.89 -8.71 29.18
N LEU A 152 -14.55 -7.49 28.76
CA LEU A 152 -15.14 -6.28 29.32
C LEU A 152 -16.65 -6.26 29.11
N LEU A 153 -17.13 -6.52 27.89
CA LEU A 153 -18.57 -6.50 27.56
C LEU A 153 -19.35 -7.54 28.39
N ASN A 154 -18.81 -8.76 28.53
CA ASN A 154 -19.40 -9.79 29.37
C ASN A 154 -19.40 -9.42 30.85
N LYS A 155 -18.39 -8.68 31.32
CA LYS A 155 -18.33 -8.20 32.70
C LYS A 155 -19.39 -7.13 32.98
N ILE A 156 -19.49 -6.13 32.11
CA ILE A 156 -20.36 -4.96 32.35
C ILE A 156 -21.85 -5.21 32.11
N LYS A 157 -22.22 -6.25 31.33
CA LYS A 157 -23.64 -6.56 31.08
C LYS A 157 -24.43 -6.78 32.38
N ASN A 158 -23.81 -7.47 33.35
CA ASN A 158 -24.41 -7.83 34.63
C ASN A 158 -24.22 -6.78 35.74
N SER A 159 -23.50 -5.69 35.45
CA SER A 159 -23.18 -4.66 36.44
C SER A 159 -24.24 -3.55 36.47
N ASP A 160 -24.37 -2.89 37.62
CA ASP A 160 -25.21 -1.70 37.75
C ASP A 160 -24.64 -0.50 36.98
N LYS A 161 -25.50 0.48 36.67
CA LYS A 161 -25.15 1.66 35.86
C LYS A 161 -23.88 2.39 36.34
N HIS A 162 -23.71 2.53 37.65
CA HIS A 162 -22.54 3.18 38.25
C HIS A 162 -21.26 2.33 38.12
N GLU A 163 -21.37 1.01 38.29
CA GLU A 163 -20.25 0.08 38.13
C GLU A 163 -19.80 -0.02 36.66
N ARG A 164 -20.75 -0.02 35.71
CA ARG A 164 -20.47 0.06 34.26
C ARG A 164 -19.58 1.25 33.95
N ALA A 165 -19.91 2.44 34.47
CA ALA A 165 -19.12 3.64 34.28
C ALA A 165 -17.68 3.50 34.84
N SER A 166 -17.51 2.84 35.99
CA SER A 166 -16.20 2.57 36.58
C SER A 166 -15.36 1.63 35.71
N HIS A 167 -15.93 0.49 35.29
CA HIS A 167 -15.26 -0.47 34.41
C HIS A 167 -14.81 0.15 33.08
N LEU A 168 -15.65 1.00 32.47
CA LEU A 168 -15.30 1.72 31.24
C LEU A 168 -14.13 2.69 31.42
N ARG A 169 -14.05 3.38 32.58
CA ARG A 169 -12.93 4.30 32.87
C ARG A 169 -11.62 3.54 33.05
N ILE A 170 -11.63 2.47 33.85
CA ILE A 170 -10.44 1.64 34.10
C ILE A 170 -9.91 1.08 32.78
N PHE A 171 -10.77 0.44 31.99
CA PHE A 171 -10.39 -0.12 30.70
C PHE A 171 -9.84 0.94 29.73
N SER A 172 -10.47 2.13 29.67
CA SER A 172 -9.97 3.22 28.85
C SER A 172 -8.59 3.73 29.28
N SER A 173 -8.27 3.67 30.57
CA SER A 173 -6.97 4.10 31.09
C SER A 173 -5.87 3.09 30.75
N GLU A 174 -6.15 1.79 30.90
CA GLU A 174 -5.23 0.70 30.58
C GLU A 174 -4.87 0.67 29.08
N GLN A 175 -5.86 0.92 28.21
CA GLN A 175 -5.64 1.00 26.76
C GLN A 175 -4.68 2.11 26.34
N ARG A 176 -4.65 3.24 27.07
CA ARG A 176 -3.74 4.35 26.76
C ARG A 176 -2.29 4.04 27.12
N LEU A 177 -2.06 3.11 28.05
CA LEU A 177 -0.74 2.78 28.58
C LEU A 177 -0.01 1.72 27.75
N THR A 178 -0.66 1.06 26.81
CA THR A 178 0.02 0.09 25.92
C THR A 178 0.62 0.81 24.70
N PRO A 179 1.96 1.03 24.63
CA PRO A 179 2.59 1.59 23.44
C PRO A 179 2.48 0.59 22.30
N ASN A 180 1.67 0.94 21.30
CA ASN A 180 1.29 0.02 20.24
C ASN A 180 1.94 0.45 18.91
N PHE A 181 3.27 0.47 18.90
CA PHE A 181 4.05 0.85 17.73
C PHE A 181 5.08 -0.26 17.43
N GLU A 182 4.70 -1.23 16.59
CA GLU A 182 5.61 -2.27 16.09
C GLU A 182 6.59 -1.70 15.03
N PHE A 183 7.32 -0.63 15.36
CA PHE A 183 8.28 0.02 14.46
C PHE A 183 9.36 -0.96 13.98
N GLN A 184 9.79 -1.86 14.86
CA GLN A 184 10.81 -2.87 14.55
C GLN A 184 10.43 -3.76 13.35
N ASN A 185 9.15 -4.14 13.24
CA ASN A 185 8.68 -4.96 12.12
C ASN A 185 8.74 -4.19 10.79
N TYR A 186 8.38 -2.89 10.80
CA TYR A 186 8.46 -2.05 9.60
C TYR A 186 9.90 -1.81 9.14
N VAL A 187 10.82 -1.54 10.06
CA VAL A 187 12.25 -1.37 9.75
C VAL A 187 12.80 -2.66 9.14
N THR A 188 12.46 -3.81 9.72
CA THR A 188 12.87 -5.12 9.19
C THR A 188 12.36 -5.33 7.76
N TYR A 189 11.08 -5.03 7.50
CA TYR A 189 10.52 -5.15 6.15
C TYR A 189 11.16 -4.19 5.14
N LEU A 190 11.52 -2.98 5.57
CA LEU A 190 12.20 -2.01 4.72
C LEU A 190 13.62 -2.46 4.35
N ILE A 191 14.35 -3.06 5.30
CA ILE A 191 15.67 -3.65 5.05
C ILE A 191 15.55 -4.82 4.06
N ILE A 192 14.59 -5.73 4.27
CA ILE A 192 14.37 -6.86 3.33
C ILE A 192 14.04 -6.35 1.93
N LEU A 193 13.20 -5.31 1.82
CA LEU A 193 12.86 -4.71 0.53
C LEU A 193 14.09 -4.12 -0.16
N ALA A 194 14.96 -3.42 0.58
CA ALA A 194 16.22 -2.90 0.04
C ALA A 194 17.15 -4.02 -0.44
N ILE A 195 17.25 -5.13 0.30
CA ILE A 195 18.02 -6.31 -0.12
C ILE A 195 17.45 -6.91 -1.41
N PHE A 196 16.12 -7.08 -1.50
CA PHE A 196 15.47 -7.59 -2.71
C PHE A 196 15.75 -6.71 -3.93
N MET A 197 15.77 -5.39 -3.73
CA MET A 197 16.09 -4.44 -4.78
C MET A 197 17.53 -4.59 -5.25
N LEU A 198 18.50 -4.66 -4.33
CA LEU A 198 19.91 -4.88 -4.67
C LEU A 198 20.12 -6.20 -5.42
N ILE A 199 19.47 -7.28 -4.99
CA ILE A 199 19.51 -8.57 -5.70
C ILE A 199 18.92 -8.42 -7.10
N SER A 200 17.80 -7.73 -7.24
CA SER A 200 17.14 -7.56 -8.54
C SER A 200 17.95 -6.71 -9.51
N LEU A 201 18.65 -5.68 -9.01
CA LEU A 201 19.56 -4.83 -9.80
C LEU A 201 20.90 -5.50 -10.10
N SER A 202 21.24 -6.61 -9.44
CA SER A 202 22.49 -7.33 -9.70
C SER A 202 22.51 -8.02 -11.08
N GLY A 203 21.34 -8.29 -11.67
CA GLY A 203 21.18 -8.86 -13.00
C GLY A 203 19.87 -9.65 -13.16
N GLU A 204 19.61 -10.13 -14.38
CA GLU A 204 18.37 -10.83 -14.75
C GLU A 204 18.09 -12.05 -13.86
N MET A 205 19.12 -12.86 -13.56
CA MET A 205 18.97 -14.02 -12.67
C MET A 205 18.51 -13.64 -11.25
N GLY A 206 19.02 -12.52 -10.73
CA GLY A 206 18.64 -12.01 -9.41
C GLY A 206 17.17 -11.59 -9.38
N PHE A 207 16.74 -10.84 -10.39
CA PHE A 207 15.34 -10.44 -10.56
C PHE A 207 14.41 -11.66 -10.67
N MET A 208 14.74 -12.61 -11.56
CA MET A 208 13.94 -13.81 -11.76
C MET A 208 13.84 -14.67 -10.50
N SER A 209 14.90 -14.74 -9.70
CA SER A 209 14.89 -15.44 -8.40
C SER A 209 13.86 -14.84 -7.44
N ILE A 210 13.79 -13.51 -7.33
CA ILE A 210 12.78 -12.84 -6.50
C ILE A 210 11.36 -13.10 -7.02
N MET A 211 11.17 -13.09 -8.35
CA MET A 211 9.86 -13.37 -8.96
C MET A 211 9.39 -14.80 -8.69
N VAL A 212 10.28 -15.79 -8.78
CA VAL A 212 9.96 -17.19 -8.45
C VAL A 212 9.63 -17.34 -6.97
N ILE A 213 10.43 -16.77 -6.07
CA ILE A 213 10.19 -16.80 -4.62
C ILE A 213 8.83 -16.17 -4.28
N MET A 214 8.51 -15.03 -4.90
CA MET A 214 7.21 -14.36 -4.75
C MET A 214 6.06 -15.25 -5.24
N GLY A 215 6.20 -15.88 -6.41
CA GLY A 215 5.19 -16.75 -7.02
C GLY A 215 4.90 -17.98 -6.17
N VAL A 216 5.95 -18.69 -5.73
CA VAL A 216 5.82 -19.85 -4.82
C VAL A 216 5.16 -19.43 -3.50
N SER A 217 5.60 -18.30 -2.94
CA SER A 217 5.00 -17.76 -1.71
C SER A 217 3.51 -17.42 -1.89
N ALA A 218 3.12 -16.90 -3.06
CA ALA A 218 1.73 -16.55 -3.35
C ALA A 218 0.83 -17.79 -3.40
N VAL A 219 1.33 -18.87 -4.00
CA VAL A 219 0.64 -20.18 -4.05
C VAL A 219 0.47 -20.74 -2.65
N ILE A 220 1.54 -20.75 -1.84
CA ILE A 220 1.50 -21.23 -0.44
C ILE A 220 0.50 -20.41 0.39
N ALA A 221 0.55 -19.08 0.26
CA ALA A 221 -0.36 -18.19 0.98
C ALA A 221 -1.82 -18.41 0.58
N ARG A 222 -2.10 -18.65 -0.71
CA ARG A 222 -3.44 -18.94 -1.21
C ARG A 222 -3.96 -20.29 -0.72
N TRP A 223 -3.13 -21.32 -0.75
CA TRP A 223 -3.50 -22.68 -0.32
C TRP A 223 -3.84 -22.72 1.18
N HIS A 224 -3.02 -22.08 2.02
CA HIS A 224 -3.25 -22.05 3.46
C HIS A 224 -4.33 -21.04 3.92
N GLY A 225 -4.68 -20.06 3.09
CA GLY A 225 -5.66 -19.01 3.44
C GLY A 225 -7.08 -19.52 3.72
N GLY A 226 -7.42 -20.72 3.25
CA GLY A 226 -8.71 -21.38 3.53
C GLY A 226 -8.73 -22.24 4.79
N THR A 227 -7.60 -22.39 5.49
CA THR A 227 -7.50 -23.23 6.69
C THR A 227 -7.51 -22.38 7.95
N ASN A 228 -8.18 -22.84 9.03
CA ASN A 228 -8.14 -22.18 10.34
C ASN A 228 -6.75 -22.24 11.01
N ASN A 229 -5.82 -23.01 10.44
CA ASN A 229 -4.48 -23.18 10.96
C ASN A 229 -3.53 -22.14 10.33
N LYS A 230 -3.40 -20.97 11.00
CA LYS A 230 -2.45 -19.91 10.62
C LYS A 230 -1.02 -20.33 10.98
N SER A 231 -0.46 -21.28 10.23
CA SER A 231 0.92 -21.73 10.40
C SER A 231 1.92 -20.57 10.21
N SER A 232 3.10 -20.68 10.83
CA SER A 232 4.20 -19.73 10.60
C SER A 232 4.51 -19.60 9.11
N LEU A 233 4.43 -20.71 8.37
CA LEU A 233 4.62 -20.77 6.92
C LEU A 233 3.66 -19.84 6.17
N TYR A 234 2.35 -19.86 6.49
CA TYR A 234 1.37 -18.95 5.88
C TYR A 234 1.71 -17.48 6.13
N LYS A 235 2.11 -17.14 7.37
CA LYS A 235 2.48 -15.77 7.75
C LYS A 235 3.65 -15.26 6.90
N TYR A 236 4.72 -16.06 6.79
CA TYR A 236 5.91 -15.66 6.03
C TYR A 236 5.65 -15.66 4.54
N ALA A 237 4.93 -16.64 4.00
CA ALA A 237 4.55 -16.68 2.58
C ALA A 237 3.80 -15.39 2.18
N ARG A 238 2.82 -14.95 2.98
CA ARG A 238 2.09 -13.71 2.72
C ARG A 238 2.97 -12.46 2.74
N ILE A 239 3.92 -12.39 3.68
CA ILE A 239 4.87 -11.28 3.77
C ILE A 239 5.79 -11.27 2.55
N THR A 240 6.38 -12.42 2.19
CA THR A 240 7.28 -12.55 1.06
C THR A 240 6.60 -12.22 -0.26
N THR A 241 5.35 -12.66 -0.47
CA THR A 241 4.57 -12.26 -1.65
C THR A 241 4.39 -10.75 -1.73
N PHE A 242 4.02 -10.12 -0.61
CA PHE A 242 3.82 -8.67 -0.59
C PHE A 242 5.12 -7.89 -0.84
N LEU A 243 6.23 -8.31 -0.21
CA LEU A 243 7.54 -7.68 -0.42
C LEU A 243 8.08 -7.89 -1.83
N GLY A 244 7.90 -9.08 -2.42
CA GLY A 244 8.25 -9.34 -3.82
C GLY A 244 7.46 -8.46 -4.78
N PHE A 245 6.15 -8.31 -4.55
CA PHE A 245 5.31 -7.43 -5.36
C PHE A 245 5.71 -5.96 -5.22
N ALA A 246 5.94 -5.50 -3.99
CA ALA A 246 6.42 -4.14 -3.74
C ALA A 246 7.77 -3.90 -4.42
N ASN A 247 8.70 -4.86 -4.37
CA ASN A 247 9.98 -4.78 -5.05
C ASN A 247 9.80 -4.62 -6.57
N MET A 248 8.94 -5.43 -7.19
CA MET A 248 8.63 -5.34 -8.62
C MET A 248 8.09 -3.95 -8.99
N VAL A 249 7.14 -3.41 -8.22
CA VAL A 249 6.56 -2.07 -8.47
C VAL A 249 7.62 -0.98 -8.34
N VAL A 250 8.46 -1.03 -7.30
CA VAL A 250 9.51 -0.03 -7.08
C VAL A 250 10.58 -0.10 -8.16
N LEU A 251 11.00 -1.30 -8.59
CA LEU A 251 11.95 -1.45 -9.68
C LEU A 251 11.38 -0.90 -10.99
N PHE A 252 10.14 -1.23 -11.31
CA PHE A 252 9.47 -0.71 -12.51
C PHE A 252 9.40 0.82 -12.51
N LEU A 253 9.03 1.42 -11.36
CA LEU A 253 9.08 2.87 -11.16
C LEU A 253 10.49 3.43 -11.38
N MET A 254 11.50 2.78 -10.80
CA MET A 254 12.90 3.22 -10.89
C MET A 254 13.39 3.21 -12.33
N PHE A 255 13.12 2.14 -13.09
CA PHE A 255 13.44 2.07 -14.53
C PHE A 255 12.70 3.14 -15.33
N THR A 256 11.39 3.30 -15.11
CA THR A 256 10.59 4.28 -15.85
C THR A 256 11.08 5.73 -15.60
N ILE A 257 11.42 6.05 -14.35
CA ILE A 257 11.97 7.36 -13.98
C ILE A 257 13.36 7.53 -14.58
N HIS A 258 14.23 6.53 -14.46
CA HIS A 258 15.58 6.55 -15.03
C HIS A 258 15.52 6.82 -16.53
N ASP A 259 14.72 6.06 -17.28
CA ASP A 259 14.53 6.23 -18.72
C ASP A 259 14.01 7.63 -19.06
N ALA A 260 13.02 8.13 -18.32
CA ALA A 260 12.48 9.48 -18.53
C ALA A 260 13.52 10.59 -18.30
N VAL A 261 14.36 10.44 -17.28
CA VAL A 261 15.40 11.41 -16.97
C VAL A 261 16.54 11.31 -17.97
N SER A 262 16.97 10.10 -18.35
CA SER A 262 18.05 9.88 -19.31
C SER A 262 17.67 10.34 -20.72
N ASP A 263 16.44 10.07 -21.19
CA ASP A 263 15.95 10.56 -22.50
C ASP A 263 16.01 12.09 -22.56
N LYS A 264 15.45 12.75 -21.52
CA LYS A 264 15.44 14.21 -21.43
C LYS A 264 16.85 14.79 -21.39
N LEU A 265 17.75 14.17 -20.63
CA LEU A 265 19.14 14.59 -20.52
C LEU A 265 19.89 14.43 -21.84
N GLY A 266 19.71 13.29 -22.52
CA GLY A 266 20.31 13.03 -23.83
C GLY A 266 19.86 14.04 -24.89
N ALA A 267 18.57 14.41 -24.90
CA ALA A 267 18.04 15.41 -25.81
C ALA A 267 18.62 16.81 -25.55
N GLU A 268 18.70 17.24 -24.28
CA GLU A 268 19.30 18.53 -23.91
C GLU A 268 20.79 18.57 -24.24
N LEU A 269 21.52 17.48 -23.96
CA LEU A 269 22.94 17.35 -24.26
C LEU A 269 23.19 17.44 -25.78
N THR A 270 22.43 16.69 -26.57
CA THR A 270 22.47 16.71 -28.04
C THR A 270 22.25 18.12 -28.57
N GLN A 271 21.22 18.83 -28.08
CA GLN A 271 20.95 20.20 -28.47
C GLN A 271 22.15 21.14 -28.20
N LYS A 272 22.82 20.97 -27.05
CA LYS A 272 24.01 21.77 -26.70
C LYS A 272 25.24 21.41 -27.54
N ILE A 273 25.43 20.13 -27.87
CA ILE A 273 26.50 19.66 -28.76
C ILE A 273 26.31 20.25 -30.17
N GLU A 274 25.10 20.20 -30.72
CA GLU A 274 24.81 20.76 -32.04
C GLU A 274 24.95 22.28 -32.07
N LYS A 275 24.50 22.98 -31.01
CA LYS A 275 24.74 24.42 -30.86
C LYS A 275 26.24 24.75 -30.79
N TYR A 276 27.05 23.91 -30.14
CA TYR A 276 28.50 24.07 -30.12
C TYR A 276 29.09 23.91 -31.53
N LYS A 277 28.69 22.86 -32.26
CA LYS A 277 29.11 22.62 -33.65
C LYS A 277 28.78 23.80 -34.55
N SER A 278 27.56 24.33 -34.47
CA SER A 278 27.13 25.49 -35.24
C SER A 278 27.99 26.74 -34.96
N LYS A 279 28.42 26.93 -33.72
CA LYS A 279 29.24 28.09 -33.32
C LYS A 279 30.72 27.96 -33.68
N PHE A 280 31.29 26.76 -33.58
CA PHE A 280 32.75 26.54 -33.69
C PHE A 280 33.18 25.73 -34.92
N GLY A 281 32.22 25.28 -35.74
CA GLY A 281 32.47 24.50 -36.97
C GLY A 281 32.87 23.04 -36.74
N LYS A 282 33.03 22.60 -35.49
CA LYS A 282 33.42 21.23 -35.12
C LYS A 282 32.73 20.77 -33.85
N TYR A 283 32.57 19.46 -33.70
CA TYR A 283 32.09 18.87 -32.45
C TYR A 283 33.09 19.09 -31.30
N PRO A 284 32.61 19.20 -30.04
CA PRO A 284 33.48 19.36 -28.88
C PRO A 284 34.37 18.12 -28.70
N THR A 285 35.54 18.29 -28.08
CA THR A 285 36.42 17.15 -27.77
C THR A 285 35.96 16.39 -26.51
N SER A 286 35.19 17.05 -25.64
CA SER A 286 34.56 16.45 -24.46
C SER A 286 33.26 17.16 -24.12
N ILE A 287 32.37 16.47 -23.38
CA ILE A 287 31.09 17.01 -22.94
C ILE A 287 31.16 17.69 -21.55
N GLN A 288 32.28 17.58 -20.83
CA GLN A 288 32.43 18.21 -19.49
C GLN A 288 32.24 19.74 -19.50
N PRO A 289 32.75 20.51 -20.47
CA PRO A 289 32.47 21.95 -20.55
C PRO A 289 31.00 22.28 -20.84
N ILE A 290 30.22 21.30 -21.33
CA ILE A 290 28.78 21.42 -21.54
C ILE A 290 28.05 21.14 -20.21
N ARG A 291 28.53 20.18 -19.41
CA ARG A 291 28.01 19.87 -18.06
C ARG A 291 27.93 21.12 -17.19
N GLU A 292 28.99 21.91 -17.12
CA GLU A 292 29.03 23.13 -16.29
C GLU A 292 27.94 24.16 -16.66
N LYS A 293 27.42 24.08 -17.89
CA LYS A 293 26.35 24.94 -18.41
C LYS A 293 24.97 24.27 -18.33
N MET A 294 24.92 23.02 -17.90
CA MET A 294 23.69 22.30 -17.59
C MET A 294 23.46 22.42 -16.08
N HIS A 295 22.39 23.08 -15.67
CA HIS A 295 22.00 23.14 -14.26
C HIS A 295 21.35 21.81 -13.85
N LEU A 296 22.17 20.76 -13.74
CA LEU A 296 21.73 19.39 -13.47
C LEU A 296 21.34 19.21 -12.00
N ASN A 297 20.28 18.46 -11.74
CA ASN A 297 19.97 17.96 -10.40
C ASN A 297 20.77 16.69 -10.08
N LEU A 298 20.73 16.22 -8.82
CA LEU A 298 21.52 15.06 -8.36
C LEU A 298 21.36 13.80 -9.22
N ILE A 299 20.14 13.48 -9.67
CA ILE A 299 19.88 12.29 -10.49
C ILE A 299 20.42 12.48 -11.90
N GLN A 300 20.17 13.65 -12.49
CA GLN A 300 20.67 13.99 -13.82
C GLN A 300 22.19 14.03 -13.86
N ASP A 301 22.82 14.54 -12.80
CA ASP A 301 24.27 14.63 -12.69
C ASP A 301 24.90 13.23 -12.60
N HIS A 302 24.31 12.34 -11.81
CA HIS A 302 24.74 10.94 -11.75
C HIS A 302 24.61 10.23 -13.10
N ILE A 303 23.47 10.38 -13.80
CA ILE A 303 23.28 9.79 -15.13
C ILE A 303 24.26 10.41 -16.14
N PHE A 304 24.52 11.72 -16.06
CA PHE A 304 25.45 12.40 -16.95
C PHE A 304 26.86 11.81 -16.87
N ASP A 305 27.32 11.49 -15.65
CA ASP A 305 28.64 10.90 -15.43
C ASP A 305 28.79 9.50 -16.04
N GLU A 306 27.68 8.80 -16.29
CA GLU A 306 27.65 7.49 -16.95
C GLU A 306 27.55 7.60 -18.49
N ILE A 307 27.30 8.79 -19.05
CA ILE A 307 27.23 8.99 -20.51
C ILE A 307 28.64 8.99 -21.10
N ALA A 308 28.93 7.99 -21.92
CA ALA A 308 30.14 7.93 -22.72
C ALA A 308 29.96 8.69 -24.04
N TYR A 309 30.83 9.68 -24.27
CA TYR A 309 30.86 10.50 -25.48
C TYR A 309 32.04 10.13 -26.38
N ARG A 310 31.77 9.94 -27.68
CA ARG A 310 32.80 9.68 -28.70
C ARG A 310 32.67 10.65 -29.87
N ASN A 311 33.73 11.38 -30.18
CA ASN A 311 33.80 12.25 -31.35
C ASN A 311 34.43 11.49 -32.53
N LEU A 312 33.70 11.37 -33.63
CA LEU A 312 34.13 10.68 -34.86
C LEU A 312 34.42 11.65 -36.00
N GLY A 313 34.65 12.93 -35.69
CA GLY A 313 34.94 13.99 -36.65
C GLY A 313 33.68 14.49 -37.37
N ALA A 314 33.11 13.66 -38.24
CA ALA A 314 31.90 14.00 -39.01
C ALA A 314 30.59 13.82 -38.21
N ARG A 315 30.62 12.95 -37.19
CA ARG A 315 29.51 12.63 -36.29
C ARG A 315 30.00 12.44 -34.86
N TYR A 316 29.10 12.27 -33.91
CA TYR A 316 29.39 11.87 -32.54
C TYR A 316 28.45 10.75 -32.11
N GLU A 317 28.86 10.01 -31.10
CA GLU A 317 28.08 8.93 -30.49
C GLU A 317 27.97 9.22 -28.98
N LEU A 318 26.77 9.03 -28.45
CA LEU A 318 26.49 9.04 -27.01
C LEU A 318 26.02 7.64 -26.65
N THR A 319 26.67 7.02 -25.67
CA THR A 319 26.24 5.72 -25.14
C THR A 319 26.05 5.80 -23.64
N LEU A 320 25.06 5.07 -23.12
CA LEU A 320 24.75 5.01 -21.70
C LEU A 320 24.49 3.55 -21.32
N GLU A 321 25.11 3.09 -20.24
CA GLU A 321 24.76 1.82 -19.61
C GLU A 321 23.54 2.04 -18.71
N PHE A 322 22.42 1.38 -19.01
CA PHE A 322 21.20 1.54 -18.22
C PHE A 322 21.25 0.71 -16.94
N LEU A 323 20.31 0.96 -16.01
CA LEU A 323 20.20 0.21 -14.75
C LEU A 323 20.09 -1.32 -14.92
N ASN A 324 19.68 -1.80 -16.10
CA ASN A 324 19.62 -3.22 -16.43
C ASN A 324 20.92 -3.76 -17.08
N ARG A 325 21.98 -2.96 -17.08
CA ARG A 325 23.29 -3.20 -17.71
C ARG A 325 23.28 -3.33 -19.24
N ASN A 326 22.19 -2.92 -19.88
CA ASN A 326 22.16 -2.81 -21.33
C ASN A 326 22.78 -1.48 -21.73
N GLN A 327 23.76 -1.53 -22.61
CA GLN A 327 24.30 -0.34 -23.24
C GLN A 327 23.36 0.07 -24.37
N LYS A 328 22.97 1.35 -24.38
CA LYS A 328 22.14 1.95 -25.42
C LYS A 328 22.84 3.12 -26.08
N GLU A 329 22.55 3.34 -27.35
CA GLU A 329 23.02 4.51 -28.10
C GLU A 329 21.91 5.56 -28.15
N PHE A 330 22.28 6.84 -28.00
CA PHE A 330 21.30 7.92 -28.11
C PHE A 330 20.97 8.18 -29.58
N ASP A 331 19.73 7.92 -29.97
CA ASP A 331 19.21 8.25 -31.28
C ASP A 331 18.73 9.70 -31.30
N VAL A 332 19.46 10.52 -32.05
CA VAL A 332 19.23 11.96 -32.21
C VAL A 332 17.89 12.25 -32.91
N GLU A 333 17.43 11.37 -33.80
CA GLU A 333 16.19 11.59 -34.56
C GLU A 333 14.96 11.34 -33.67
N SER A 334 15.00 10.26 -32.89
CA SER A 334 13.89 9.89 -32.00
C SER A 334 13.96 10.54 -30.61
N ASN A 335 15.09 11.19 -30.26
CA ASN A 335 15.38 11.72 -28.92
C ASN A 335 15.25 10.66 -27.81
N ARG A 336 15.68 9.43 -28.09
CA ARG A 336 15.57 8.28 -27.17
C ARG A 336 16.84 7.44 -27.20
N TRP A 337 17.08 6.73 -26.11
CA TRP A 337 18.13 5.71 -26.05
C TRP A 337 17.64 4.38 -26.61
N ASN A 338 18.31 3.86 -27.64
CA ASN A 338 17.98 2.61 -28.33
C ASN A 338 18.97 1.49 -28.04
#